data_AF-A0A9Y2NPG8-F1
#
_entry.id   AF-A0A9Y2NPG8-F1
#
_cell.length_a   1.000
_cell.length_b   1.000
_cell.length_c   1.000
_cell.angle_alpha   90.00
_cell.angle_beta   90.00
_cell.angle_gamma   90.00
#
_symmetry.space_group_name_H-M   'P 1'
#
loop_
_entity.id
_entity.type
_entity.pdbx_description
1 polymer ?
#
loop_
_entity_poly.entity_id
_entity_poly.type
_entity_poly.pdbx_seq_one_letter_code
_entity_poly.pdbx_strand_id
1 'polypeptide(L)'
;MCMLTYLPAGIQPDTTALANGAVHNNDGHGYAVVDGDRIITGRGMNAAAVIDEFAALRGLHPDKPALFHSRYATHGSVTEDNIHPFPIGGDPRTVLAHNGVLPKKAHPSKGDPRSDTRIAADDILSAKRFLAIDRLATRQRIESWLGASNKLVILTVNPRYPDHGYLFNEQAGYWDNRSWYSNRDYLDTHPGQTAWWGLDDGCHYCGVTDAVDPGTGLCMACGACPFCAADNQPCPSWCYRLLVGVCCVDCGEDLDDCVCLVAPALNA
;
A
#
# COMPACT_ATOMS: atom_id res chain seq x y z
N MET A 1 -14.47 -0.90 0.47
CA MET A 1 -14.20 -1.61 -0.80
C MET A 1 -12.70 -1.47 -0.98
N CYS A 2 -11.96 -2.56 -1.19
CA CYS A 2 -10.49 -2.56 -1.08
C CYS A 2 -9.81 -1.34 -1.71
N MET A 3 -8.65 -0.97 -1.18
CA MET A 3 -7.79 0.02 -1.81
C MET A 3 -6.66 -0.69 -2.57
N LEU A 4 -6.60 -0.49 -3.88
CA LEU A 4 -5.49 -0.92 -4.74
C LEU A 4 -4.80 0.30 -5.36
N THR A 5 -3.49 0.37 -5.22
CA THR A 5 -2.62 1.41 -5.76
C THR A 5 -1.58 0.78 -6.68
N TYR A 6 -1.36 1.36 -7.86
CA TYR A 6 -0.31 0.98 -8.79
C TYR A 6 0.66 2.16 -8.98
N LEU A 7 1.95 1.86 -8.91
CA LEU A 7 3.03 2.82 -9.05
C LEU A 7 3.86 2.46 -10.28
N PRO A 8 3.90 3.30 -11.31
CA PRO A 8 4.85 3.15 -12.41
C PRO A 8 6.31 3.24 -11.94
N ALA A 9 7.23 2.87 -12.84
CA ALA A 9 8.66 3.07 -12.63
C ALA A 9 9.01 4.53 -12.25
N GLY A 10 9.94 4.68 -11.33
CA GLY A 10 10.39 5.97 -10.77
C GLY A 10 9.44 6.65 -9.79
N ILE A 11 8.22 6.13 -9.56
CA ILE A 11 7.26 6.72 -8.63
C ILE A 11 7.44 6.13 -7.23
N GLN A 12 7.64 7.00 -6.24
CA GLN A 12 7.65 6.65 -4.82
C GLN A 12 6.22 6.65 -4.26
N PRO A 13 5.93 5.85 -3.22
CA PRO A 13 4.61 5.82 -2.63
C PRO A 13 4.36 7.08 -1.82
N ASP A 14 3.17 7.64 -1.97
CA ASP A 14 2.60 8.58 -1.01
C ASP A 14 2.08 7.77 0.19
N THR A 15 2.87 7.72 1.26
CA THR A 15 2.57 6.91 2.44
C THR A 15 1.30 7.39 3.16
N THR A 16 1.00 8.69 3.11
CA THR A 16 -0.25 9.25 3.64
C THR A 16 -1.44 8.74 2.84
N ALA A 17 -1.37 8.76 1.51
CA ALA A 17 -2.41 8.24 0.64
C ALA A 17 -2.65 6.72 0.84
N LEU A 18 -1.58 5.94 1.08
CA LEU A 18 -1.69 4.52 1.41
C LEU A 18 -2.34 4.30 2.78
N ALA A 19 -1.96 5.10 3.78
CA ALA A 19 -2.53 5.05 5.12
C ALA A 19 -4.02 5.39 5.12
N ASN A 20 -4.43 6.45 4.41
CA ASN A 20 -5.85 6.82 4.24
C ASN A 20 -6.64 5.63 3.67
N GLY A 21 -6.13 5.00 2.61
CA GLY A 21 -6.73 3.80 2.05
C GLY A 21 -6.78 2.61 3.02
N ALA A 22 -5.77 2.44 3.89
CA ALA A 22 -5.73 1.38 4.88
C ALA A 22 -6.75 1.56 6.01
N VAL A 23 -7.04 2.79 6.43
CA VAL A 23 -8.04 3.10 7.48
C VAL A 23 -9.42 2.55 7.11
N HIS A 24 -9.82 2.65 5.84
CA HIS A 24 -11.10 2.11 5.36
C HIS A 24 -11.09 0.60 5.06
N ASN A 25 -9.90 -0.01 5.00
CA ASN A 25 -9.69 -1.35 4.45
C ASN A 25 -8.65 -2.11 5.30
N ASN A 26 -9.03 -2.48 6.53
CA ASN A 26 -8.13 -2.98 7.58
C ASN A 26 -8.09 -4.53 7.71
N ASP A 27 -8.59 -5.28 6.72
CA ASP A 27 -8.59 -6.75 6.74
C ASP A 27 -7.29 -7.36 6.15
N GLY A 28 -6.22 -6.57 6.14
CA GLY A 28 -4.87 -6.96 5.74
C GLY A 28 -4.31 -6.16 4.56
N HIS A 29 -2.98 -6.07 4.49
CA HIS A 29 -2.24 -5.20 3.58
C HIS A 29 -1.11 -5.96 2.91
N GLY A 30 -0.85 -5.69 1.64
CA GLY A 30 0.24 -6.33 0.94
C GLY A 30 0.70 -5.57 -0.29
N TYR A 31 1.88 -5.92 -0.78
CA TYR A 31 2.53 -5.24 -1.88
C TYR A 31 3.24 -6.20 -2.83
N ALA A 32 3.56 -5.68 -4.01
CA ALA A 32 4.54 -6.28 -4.91
C ALA A 32 5.41 -5.20 -5.54
N VAL A 33 6.72 -5.44 -5.58
CA VAL A 33 7.71 -4.58 -6.24
C VAL A 33 8.43 -5.42 -7.29
N VAL A 34 8.42 -4.98 -8.54
CA VAL A 34 9.21 -5.61 -9.60
C VAL A 34 10.67 -5.21 -9.41
N ASP A 35 11.57 -6.20 -9.41
CA ASP A 35 13.01 -6.01 -9.24
C ASP A 35 13.74 -6.91 -10.23
N GLY A 36 14.23 -6.35 -11.34
CA GLY A 36 14.88 -7.12 -12.41
C GLY A 36 13.99 -8.24 -12.96
N ASP A 37 14.37 -9.49 -12.69
CA ASP A 37 13.71 -10.72 -13.15
C ASP A 37 12.88 -11.42 -12.06
N ARG A 38 12.67 -10.75 -10.91
CA ARG A 38 11.85 -11.24 -9.79
C ARG A 38 10.82 -10.22 -9.33
N ILE A 39 9.87 -10.69 -8.54
CA ILE A 39 8.88 -9.86 -7.84
C ILE A 39 9.06 -10.07 -6.35
N ILE A 40 9.36 -8.98 -5.63
CA ILE A 40 9.40 -8.98 -4.16
C ILE A 40 7.99 -8.75 -3.66
N THR A 41 7.49 -9.61 -2.79
CA THR A 41 6.14 -9.48 -2.20
C THR A 41 6.23 -9.53 -0.68
N GLY A 42 5.34 -8.78 -0.03
CA GLY A 42 5.14 -8.81 1.41
C GLY A 42 3.66 -8.60 1.74
N ARG A 43 3.27 -9.05 2.92
CA ARG A 43 1.90 -8.98 3.42
C ARG A 43 1.89 -8.97 4.95
N GLY A 44 0.86 -8.39 5.53
CA GLY A 44 0.67 -8.38 6.97
C GLY A 44 -0.64 -7.72 7.39
N MET A 45 -1.01 -7.89 8.65
CA MET A 45 -2.22 -7.29 9.22
C MET A 45 -2.00 -5.86 9.73
N ASN A 46 -0.76 -5.48 10.05
CA ASN A 46 -0.43 -4.14 10.51
C ASN A 46 -0.15 -3.24 9.28
N ALA A 47 -1.04 -2.26 9.03
CA ALA A 47 -0.92 -1.35 7.90
C ALA A 47 0.39 -0.56 7.91
N ALA A 48 0.78 -0.02 9.07
CA ALA A 48 1.96 0.82 9.23
C ALA A 48 3.24 0.08 8.85
N ALA A 49 3.44 -1.08 9.46
CA ALA A 49 4.61 -1.92 9.22
C ALA A 49 4.72 -2.32 7.73
N VAL A 50 3.59 -2.67 7.09
CA VAL A 50 3.58 -3.06 5.67
C VAL A 50 3.79 -1.87 4.74
N ILE A 51 3.28 -0.68 5.08
CA ILE A 51 3.52 0.57 4.33
C ILE A 51 4.99 0.98 4.42
N ASP A 52 5.58 0.92 5.61
CA ASP A 52 6.99 1.30 5.83
C ASP A 52 7.93 0.33 5.11
N GLU A 53 7.70 -0.98 5.23
CA GLU A 53 8.46 -1.99 4.49
C GLU A 53 8.33 -1.77 2.97
N PHE A 54 7.12 -1.52 2.49
CA PHE A 54 6.88 -1.24 1.08
C PHE A 54 7.60 0.02 0.60
N ALA A 55 7.54 1.12 1.35
CA ALA A 55 8.19 2.38 1.01
C ALA A 55 9.72 2.22 0.97
N ALA A 56 10.30 1.53 1.96
CA ALA A 56 11.73 1.23 1.99
C ALA A 56 12.17 0.38 0.79
N LEU A 57 11.47 -0.72 0.49
CA LEU A 57 11.76 -1.58 -0.66
C LEU A 57 11.58 -0.82 -1.98
N ARG A 58 10.55 0.02 -2.07
CA ARG A 58 10.30 0.82 -3.28
C ARG A 58 11.40 1.87 -3.51
N GLY A 59 11.98 2.40 -2.43
CA GLY A 59 13.15 3.27 -2.48
C GLY A 59 14.41 2.55 -2.98
N LEU A 60 14.62 1.29 -2.57
CA LEU A 60 15.75 0.45 -3.03
C LEU A 60 15.60 -0.04 -4.48
N HIS A 61 14.36 -0.24 -4.92
CA HIS A 61 14.05 -0.79 -6.24
C HIS A 61 13.12 0.14 -7.04
N PRO A 62 13.55 1.36 -7.42
CA PRO A 62 12.69 2.38 -8.02
C PRO A 62 12.39 2.16 -9.51
N ASP A 63 13.17 1.35 -10.22
CA ASP A 63 13.23 1.40 -11.69
C ASP A 63 12.10 0.66 -12.42
N LYS A 64 11.29 -0.10 -11.70
CA LYS A 64 10.20 -0.92 -12.26
C LYS A 64 8.89 -0.69 -11.51
N PRO A 65 7.74 -1.15 -12.04
CA PRO A 65 6.45 -0.91 -11.40
C PRO A 65 6.29 -1.64 -10.06
N ALA A 66 5.36 -1.14 -9.26
CA ALA A 66 4.96 -1.74 -7.99
C ALA A 66 3.45 -1.59 -7.77
N LEU A 67 2.90 -2.31 -6.79
CA LEU A 67 1.55 -2.13 -6.30
C LEU A 67 1.48 -2.28 -4.79
N PHE A 68 0.46 -1.67 -4.20
CA PHE A 68 0.06 -1.81 -2.80
C PHE A 68 -1.44 -2.05 -2.71
N HIS A 69 -1.87 -2.90 -1.78
CA HIS A 69 -3.26 -3.26 -1.61
C HIS A 69 -3.65 -3.33 -0.13
N SER A 70 -4.72 -2.63 0.24
CA SER A 70 -5.41 -2.76 1.53
C SER A 70 -6.76 -3.45 1.33
N ARG A 71 -6.99 -4.56 2.04
CA ARG A 71 -8.14 -5.44 1.85
C ARG A 71 -9.34 -5.02 2.70
N TYR A 72 -10.52 -5.11 2.11
CA TYR A 72 -11.80 -5.14 2.81
C TYR A 72 -12.51 -6.44 2.47
N ALA A 73 -12.61 -7.34 3.45
CA ALA A 73 -13.01 -8.72 3.25
C ALA A 73 -14.51 -8.83 2.96
N THR A 74 -14.87 -9.00 1.69
CA THR A 74 -16.25 -9.35 1.29
C THR A 74 -16.48 -10.85 1.20
N HIS A 75 -15.43 -11.62 0.90
CA HIS A 75 -15.42 -13.07 0.79
C HIS A 75 -14.09 -13.64 1.32
N GLY A 76 -14.15 -14.88 1.82
CA GLY A 76 -13.01 -15.57 2.44
C GLY A 76 -12.72 -15.08 3.86
N SER A 77 -11.93 -15.84 4.60
CA SER A 77 -11.51 -15.48 5.96
C SER A 77 -10.63 -14.22 6.00
N VAL A 78 -10.61 -13.52 7.13
CA VAL A 78 -9.63 -12.47 7.43
C VAL A 78 -8.36 -13.14 7.94
N THR A 79 -7.47 -13.49 7.02
CA THR A 79 -6.20 -14.18 7.27
C THR A 79 -5.16 -13.70 6.27
N GLU A 80 -3.88 -13.80 6.61
CA GLU A 80 -2.78 -13.40 5.70
C GLU A 80 -2.78 -14.13 4.36
N ASP A 81 -3.25 -15.38 4.35
CA ASP A 81 -3.41 -16.19 3.12
C ASP A 81 -4.38 -15.60 2.09
N ASN A 82 -5.26 -14.68 2.53
CA ASN A 82 -6.22 -13.97 1.70
C ASN A 82 -5.82 -12.52 1.42
N ILE A 83 -4.61 -12.12 1.78
CA ILE A 83 -4.06 -10.81 1.46
C ILE A 83 -3.39 -10.86 0.09
N HIS A 84 -3.83 -9.97 -0.79
CA HIS A 84 -3.22 -9.73 -2.10
C HIS A 84 -1.78 -9.20 -1.95
N PRO A 85 -0.89 -9.45 -2.94
CA PRO A 85 -1.16 -10.07 -4.23
C PRO A 85 -1.04 -11.60 -4.24
N PHE A 86 -1.64 -12.24 -5.26
CA PHE A 86 -1.57 -13.69 -5.47
C PHE A 86 -0.84 -14.06 -6.77
N PRO A 87 0.00 -15.11 -6.77
CA PRO A 87 0.59 -15.63 -8.00
C PRO A 87 -0.48 -16.26 -8.90
N ILE A 88 -0.43 -15.99 -10.21
CA ILE A 88 -1.35 -16.60 -11.18
C ILE A 88 -0.93 -18.05 -11.43
N GLY A 89 -1.80 -19.00 -11.13
CA GLY A 89 -1.51 -20.43 -11.27
C GLY A 89 -0.28 -20.89 -10.47
N GLY A 90 0.05 -20.19 -9.38
CA GLY A 90 1.23 -20.47 -8.57
C GLY A 90 2.58 -20.05 -9.17
N ASP A 91 2.62 -19.38 -10.33
CA ASP A 91 3.87 -18.85 -10.89
C ASP A 91 4.26 -17.53 -10.21
N PRO A 92 5.35 -17.49 -9.40
CA PRO A 92 5.75 -16.29 -8.66
C PRO A 92 6.20 -15.16 -9.59
N ARG A 93 6.45 -15.42 -10.87
CA ARG A 93 6.83 -14.39 -11.84
C ARG A 93 5.66 -13.54 -12.29
N THR A 94 4.42 -13.89 -11.94
CA THR A 94 3.24 -13.14 -12.33
C THR A 94 2.25 -13.10 -11.17
N VAL A 95 2.02 -11.92 -10.61
CA VAL A 95 1.13 -11.73 -9.46
C VAL A 95 -0.01 -10.78 -9.81
N LEU A 96 -1.14 -10.92 -9.13
CA LEU A 96 -2.32 -10.07 -9.32
C LEU A 96 -2.82 -9.49 -8.00
N ALA A 97 -3.35 -8.28 -8.07
CA ALA A 97 -4.17 -7.67 -7.02
C ALA A 97 -5.46 -7.12 -7.64
N HIS A 98 -6.55 -7.14 -6.88
CA HIS A 98 -7.90 -6.81 -7.37
C HIS A 98 -8.64 -5.92 -6.39
N ASN A 99 -9.39 -4.96 -6.92
CA ASN A 99 -10.37 -4.19 -6.16
C ASN A 99 -11.77 -4.43 -6.74
N GLY A 100 -12.66 -4.94 -5.90
CA GLY A 100 -14.10 -5.06 -6.13
C GLY A 100 -14.63 -6.39 -5.59
N VAL A 101 -15.66 -6.93 -6.25
CA VAL A 101 -16.18 -8.27 -6.00
C VAL A 101 -16.28 -8.98 -7.35
N LEU A 102 -15.53 -10.07 -7.51
CA LEU A 102 -15.45 -10.80 -8.78
C LEU A 102 -16.79 -11.49 -9.10
N PRO A 103 -17.01 -11.90 -10.36
CA PRO A 103 -18.23 -12.63 -10.71
C PRO A 103 -18.41 -13.90 -9.89
N LYS A 104 -19.68 -14.32 -9.69
CA LYS A 104 -20.07 -15.50 -8.89
C LYS A 104 -19.25 -16.78 -9.15
N LYS A 105 -18.73 -16.96 -10.37
CA LYS A 105 -17.87 -18.10 -10.72
C LYS A 105 -16.56 -18.16 -9.90
N ALA A 106 -16.08 -17.02 -9.42
CA ALA A 106 -14.91 -16.92 -8.56
C ALA A 106 -15.25 -16.99 -7.06
N HIS A 107 -16.53 -17.00 -6.68
CA HIS A 107 -16.88 -16.98 -5.26
C HIS A 107 -16.54 -18.33 -4.59
N PRO A 108 -16.05 -18.32 -3.34
CA PRO A 108 -15.81 -19.54 -2.58
C PRO A 108 -17.09 -20.34 -2.38
N SER A 109 -16.97 -21.66 -2.48
CA SER A 109 -18.02 -22.59 -2.06
C SER A 109 -18.09 -22.65 -0.53
N LYS A 110 -19.18 -23.19 0.02
CA LYS A 110 -19.34 -23.34 1.47
C LYS A 110 -18.16 -24.12 2.06
N GLY A 111 -17.41 -23.49 2.96
CA GLY A 111 -16.24 -24.07 3.64
C GLY A 111 -14.90 -23.86 2.94
N ASP A 112 -14.87 -23.21 1.76
CA ASP A 112 -13.62 -22.78 1.14
C ASP A 112 -13.15 -21.47 1.81
N PRO A 113 -11.96 -21.45 2.45
CA PRO A 113 -11.49 -20.26 3.15
C PRO A 113 -10.98 -19.16 2.21
N ARG A 114 -10.74 -19.48 0.92
CA ARG A 114 -10.12 -18.57 -0.05
C ARG A 114 -11.01 -17.38 -0.38
N SER A 115 -10.41 -16.22 -0.62
CA SER A 115 -11.08 -15.08 -1.22
C SER A 115 -11.46 -15.37 -2.68
N ASP A 116 -12.43 -14.62 -3.21
CA ASP A 116 -12.81 -14.71 -4.62
C ASP A 116 -11.62 -14.44 -5.55
N THR A 117 -10.74 -13.53 -5.15
CA THR A 117 -9.53 -13.20 -5.90
C THR A 117 -8.51 -14.34 -5.87
N ARG A 118 -8.33 -15.02 -4.73
CA ARG A 118 -7.46 -16.20 -4.63
C ARG A 118 -7.94 -17.30 -5.57
N ILE A 119 -9.25 -17.57 -5.59
CA ILE A 119 -9.86 -18.52 -6.54
C ILE A 119 -9.65 -18.08 -7.98
N ALA A 120 -9.78 -16.79 -8.28
CA ALA A 120 -9.54 -16.29 -9.62
C ALA A 120 -8.08 -16.47 -10.07
N ALA A 121 -7.11 -16.23 -9.18
CA ALA A 121 -5.69 -16.42 -9.46
C ALA A 121 -5.34 -17.89 -9.72
N ASP A 122 -5.86 -18.79 -8.88
CA ASP A 122 -5.55 -20.22 -8.91
C ASP A 122 -6.29 -20.94 -10.05
N ASP A 123 -7.59 -20.69 -10.20
CA ASP A 123 -8.50 -21.57 -10.95
C ASP A 123 -9.04 -20.96 -12.26
N ILE A 124 -8.98 -19.63 -12.42
CA ILE A 124 -9.61 -18.93 -13.57
C ILE A 124 -8.55 -18.29 -14.48
N LEU A 125 -7.78 -17.35 -13.96
CA LEU A 125 -6.80 -16.57 -14.73
C LEU A 125 -5.55 -17.37 -15.08
N SER A 126 -5.33 -18.50 -14.41
CA SER A 126 -4.31 -19.50 -14.77
C SER A 126 -4.62 -20.26 -16.08
N ALA A 127 -5.86 -20.21 -16.58
CA ALA A 127 -6.23 -20.90 -17.80
C ALA A 127 -5.61 -20.25 -19.05
N LYS A 128 -5.12 -21.08 -19.99
CA LYS A 128 -4.41 -20.65 -21.22
C LYS A 128 -5.06 -19.48 -21.98
N ARG A 129 -6.40 -19.42 -22.02
CA ARG A 129 -7.16 -18.38 -22.71
C ARG A 129 -7.04 -16.97 -22.09
N PHE A 130 -6.49 -16.86 -20.88
CA PHE A 130 -6.29 -15.61 -20.16
C PHE A 130 -4.80 -15.21 -20.04
N LEU A 131 -3.87 -16.09 -20.41
CA LEU A 131 -2.44 -15.84 -20.19
C LEU A 131 -1.85 -14.79 -21.14
N ALA A 132 -2.36 -14.62 -22.36
CA ALA A 132 -1.80 -13.63 -23.31
C ALA A 132 -2.29 -12.20 -23.00
N ILE A 133 -2.03 -11.70 -21.78
CA ILE A 133 -2.53 -10.44 -21.23
C ILE A 133 -2.10 -9.19 -22.03
N ASP A 134 -0.99 -9.29 -22.76
CA ASP A 134 -0.47 -8.28 -23.69
C ASP A 134 -1.35 -8.08 -24.94
N ARG A 135 -2.22 -9.04 -25.25
CA ARG A 135 -3.07 -9.00 -26.45
C ARG A 135 -4.41 -8.34 -26.15
N LEU A 136 -4.80 -7.40 -27.01
CA LEU A 136 -6.09 -6.71 -26.92
C LEU A 136 -7.28 -7.65 -26.76
N ALA A 137 -7.33 -8.75 -27.52
CA ALA A 137 -8.41 -9.72 -27.44
C ALA A 137 -8.49 -10.43 -26.07
N THR A 138 -7.34 -10.69 -25.43
CA THR A 138 -7.30 -11.25 -24.08
C THR A 138 -7.68 -10.20 -23.06
N ARG A 139 -7.18 -8.97 -23.20
CA ARG A 139 -7.53 -7.83 -22.33
C ARG A 139 -9.04 -7.61 -22.29
N GLN A 140 -9.68 -7.52 -23.45
CA GLN A 140 -11.14 -7.38 -23.57
C GLN A 140 -11.89 -8.57 -22.95
N ARG A 141 -11.35 -9.79 -23.07
CA ARG A 141 -11.94 -10.97 -22.43
C ARG A 141 -11.85 -10.91 -20.91
N ILE A 142 -10.72 -10.44 -20.37
CA ILE A 142 -10.53 -10.25 -18.92
C ILE A 142 -11.48 -9.15 -18.43
N GLU A 143 -11.48 -7.98 -19.07
CA GLU A 143 -12.34 -6.84 -18.68
C GLU A 143 -13.84 -7.17 -18.80
N SER A 144 -14.24 -7.88 -19.85
CA SER A 144 -15.62 -8.37 -19.99
C SER A 144 -16.01 -9.36 -18.89
N TRP A 145 -15.07 -10.20 -18.44
CA TRP A 145 -15.32 -11.11 -17.32
C TRP A 145 -15.36 -10.35 -15.99
N LEU A 146 -14.44 -9.41 -15.76
CA LEU A 146 -14.42 -8.57 -14.56
C LEU A 146 -15.71 -7.75 -14.40
N GLY A 147 -16.26 -7.24 -15.50
CA GLY A 147 -17.33 -6.24 -15.46
C GLY A 147 -16.81 -4.85 -15.05
N ALA A 148 -17.63 -3.81 -15.26
CA ALA A 148 -17.16 -2.43 -15.22
C ALA A 148 -16.71 -1.90 -13.84
N SER A 149 -17.16 -2.51 -12.74
CA SER A 149 -16.87 -2.05 -11.38
C SER A 149 -15.61 -2.64 -10.76
N ASN A 150 -15.05 -3.69 -11.38
CA ASN A 150 -13.89 -4.42 -10.87
C ASN A 150 -12.61 -3.93 -11.53
N LYS A 151 -11.54 -3.75 -10.75
CA LYS A 151 -10.24 -3.34 -11.29
C LYS A 151 -9.17 -4.33 -10.88
N LEU A 152 -8.25 -4.62 -11.80
CA LEU A 152 -7.23 -5.65 -11.62
C LEU A 152 -5.89 -5.09 -12.06
N VAL A 153 -4.86 -5.31 -11.27
CA VAL A 153 -3.47 -5.03 -11.62
C VAL A 153 -2.74 -6.37 -11.66
N ILE A 154 -2.03 -6.63 -12.76
CA ILE A 154 -1.11 -7.77 -12.88
C ILE A 154 0.30 -7.22 -13.03
N LEU A 155 1.22 -7.69 -12.18
CA LEU A 155 2.65 -7.46 -12.35
C LEU A 155 3.32 -8.75 -12.84
N THR A 156 4.31 -8.62 -13.73
CA THR A 156 5.02 -9.77 -14.28
C THR A 156 6.47 -9.48 -14.61
N VAL A 157 7.31 -10.50 -14.42
CA VAL A 157 8.71 -10.57 -14.89
C VAL A 157 8.90 -11.68 -15.91
N ASN A 158 7.80 -12.29 -16.37
CA ASN A 158 7.88 -13.30 -17.41
C ASN A 158 8.31 -12.64 -18.74
N PRO A 159 9.45 -13.04 -19.34
CA PRO A 159 10.02 -12.40 -20.51
C PRO A 159 9.15 -12.53 -21.78
N ARG A 160 8.06 -13.31 -21.71
CA ARG A 160 7.02 -13.34 -22.75
C ARG A 160 6.34 -11.99 -22.93
N TYR A 161 6.19 -11.20 -21.85
CA TYR A 161 5.44 -9.96 -21.87
C TYR A 161 6.39 -8.76 -22.08
N PRO A 162 5.99 -7.78 -22.93
CA PRO A 162 6.81 -6.59 -23.16
C PRO A 162 6.84 -5.63 -21.97
N ASP A 163 5.79 -5.63 -21.14
CA ASP A 163 5.64 -4.74 -19.99
C ASP A 163 5.59 -5.52 -18.69
N HIS A 164 5.91 -4.83 -17.59
CA HIS A 164 5.92 -5.41 -16.25
C HIS A 164 4.63 -5.17 -15.46
N GLY A 165 3.72 -4.34 -15.97
CA GLY A 165 2.48 -3.96 -15.29
C GLY A 165 1.32 -3.81 -16.27
N TYR A 166 0.20 -4.44 -15.95
CA TYR A 166 -1.03 -4.43 -16.76
C TYR A 166 -2.23 -4.07 -15.89
N LEU A 167 -2.93 -2.99 -16.26
CA LEU A 167 -4.13 -2.51 -15.58
C LEU A 167 -5.37 -2.85 -16.42
N PHE A 168 -6.35 -3.49 -15.79
CA PHE A 168 -7.63 -3.83 -16.39
C PHE A 168 -8.75 -3.00 -15.77
N ASN A 169 -9.62 -2.45 -16.62
CA ASN A 169 -10.58 -1.42 -16.24
C ASN A 169 -9.91 -0.20 -15.60
N GLU A 170 -8.75 0.19 -16.14
CA GLU A 170 -7.94 1.32 -15.68
C GLU A 170 -8.75 2.63 -15.57
N GLN A 171 -9.64 2.86 -16.53
CA GLN A 171 -10.53 4.02 -16.61
C GLN A 171 -11.53 4.14 -15.46
N ALA A 172 -11.72 3.07 -14.68
CA ALA A 172 -12.56 3.08 -13.48
C ALA A 172 -11.79 3.48 -12.20
N GLY A 173 -10.48 3.69 -12.31
CA GLY A 173 -9.64 4.28 -11.27
C GLY A 173 -9.25 5.73 -11.58
N TYR A 174 -8.29 6.24 -10.81
CA TYR A 174 -7.86 7.64 -10.84
C TYR A 174 -6.34 7.69 -10.89
N TRP A 175 -5.80 8.39 -11.88
CA TRP A 175 -4.40 8.78 -11.88
C TRP A 175 -4.26 10.08 -11.09
N ASP A 176 -3.44 10.09 -10.05
CA ASP A 176 -3.07 11.27 -9.28
C ASP A 176 -1.58 11.22 -8.95
N ASN A 177 -0.87 12.34 -9.13
CA ASN A 177 0.58 12.44 -8.98
C ASN A 177 1.38 11.29 -9.62
N ARG A 178 0.91 10.80 -10.78
CA ARG A 178 1.47 9.66 -11.54
C ARG A 178 1.34 8.29 -10.87
N SER A 179 0.69 8.19 -9.71
CA SER A 179 0.20 6.93 -9.14
C SER A 179 -1.22 6.67 -9.62
N TRP A 180 -1.58 5.41 -9.78
CA TRP A 180 -2.96 5.02 -10.08
C TRP A 180 -3.62 4.46 -8.83
N TYR A 181 -4.82 4.95 -8.53
CA TYR A 181 -5.61 4.57 -7.38
C TYR A 181 -6.94 3.99 -7.85
N SER A 182 -7.33 2.86 -7.28
CA SER A 182 -8.53 2.15 -7.70
C SER A 182 -9.84 2.77 -7.19
N ASN A 183 -9.82 3.60 -6.15
CA ASN A 183 -10.98 4.40 -5.72
C ASN A 183 -10.46 5.71 -5.10
N ARG A 184 -11.31 6.45 -4.37
CA ARG A 184 -10.95 7.75 -3.76
C ARG A 184 -10.61 7.67 -2.27
N ASP A 185 -10.54 6.47 -1.68
CA ASP A 185 -10.26 6.29 -0.26
C ASP A 185 -8.87 6.88 0.13
N TYR A 186 -7.96 7.05 -0.85
CA TYR A 186 -6.66 7.70 -0.64
C TYR A 186 -6.72 9.20 -0.33
N LEU A 187 -7.81 9.87 -0.71
CA LEU A 187 -8.03 11.30 -0.46
C LEU A 187 -8.58 11.57 0.93
N ASP A 188 -9.04 10.55 1.65
CA ASP A 188 -9.78 10.73 2.89
C ASP A 188 -8.81 10.96 4.06
N THR A 189 -8.48 12.23 4.30
CA THR A 189 -7.64 12.65 5.42
C THR A 189 -8.36 12.35 6.73
N HIS A 190 -7.87 11.37 7.48
CA HIS A 190 -8.29 11.11 8.86
C HIS A 190 -7.23 11.68 9.82
N PRO A 191 -7.40 12.92 10.34
CA PRO A 191 -6.35 13.64 11.07
C PRO A 191 -5.91 12.94 12.36
N GLY A 192 -6.72 12.03 12.91
CA GLY A 192 -6.48 11.42 14.23
C GLY A 192 -5.64 10.14 14.24
N GLN A 193 -5.32 9.52 13.10
CA GLN A 193 -4.62 8.23 13.09
C GLN A 193 -3.25 8.25 12.41
N THR A 194 -3.02 9.09 11.40
CA THR A 194 -1.73 9.19 10.69
C THR A 194 -0.54 9.50 11.61
N ALA A 195 -0.78 10.10 12.77
CA ALA A 195 0.26 10.52 13.72
C ALA A 195 0.75 9.45 14.72
N TRP A 196 0.14 8.25 14.79
CA TRP A 196 0.39 7.27 15.87
C TRP A 196 1.01 5.93 15.42
N TRP A 197 1.24 5.75 14.12
CA TRP A 197 1.58 4.47 13.48
C TRP A 197 3.06 4.04 13.62
N GLY A 198 3.61 4.05 14.84
CA GLY A 198 4.97 3.56 15.11
C GLY A 198 5.38 3.57 16.57
N LEU A 199 4.44 3.80 17.49
CA LEU A 199 4.71 3.80 18.94
C LEU A 199 4.51 2.42 19.59
N ASP A 200 3.76 1.53 18.93
CA ASP A 200 3.41 0.20 19.45
C ASP A 200 4.49 -0.88 19.21
N ASP A 201 5.48 -0.60 18.34
CA ASP A 201 6.55 -1.56 18.00
C ASP A 201 7.80 -1.43 18.90
N GLY A 202 7.77 -0.50 19.86
CA GLY A 202 8.89 -0.23 20.77
C GLY A 202 9.98 0.69 20.19
N CYS A 203 11.10 0.79 20.90
CA CYS A 203 12.22 1.62 20.48
C CYS A 203 13.17 0.86 19.55
N HIS A 204 13.23 1.22 18.26
CA HIS A 204 14.16 0.59 17.32
C HIS A 204 15.65 0.86 17.61
N TYR A 205 15.97 1.87 18.43
CA TYR A 205 17.35 2.17 18.83
C TYR A 205 17.87 1.23 19.92
N CYS A 206 17.10 1.01 20.99
CA CYS A 206 17.52 0.17 22.11
C CYS A 206 16.82 -1.20 22.16
N GLY A 207 15.85 -1.45 21.29
CA GLY A 207 15.12 -2.72 21.17
C GLY A 207 14.09 -2.97 22.26
N VAL A 208 13.79 -1.99 23.12
CA VAL A 208 12.82 -2.17 24.21
C VAL A 208 11.40 -1.94 23.69
N THR A 209 10.56 -2.97 23.77
CA THR A 209 9.13 -2.95 23.41
C THR A 209 8.32 -2.09 24.39
N ASP A 210 7.23 -1.48 23.92
CA ASP A 210 6.32 -0.64 24.73
C ASP A 210 7.01 0.48 25.53
N ALA A 211 8.19 0.90 25.09
CA ALA A 211 9.01 1.83 25.82
C ALA A 211 8.89 3.25 25.31
N VAL A 212 7.91 3.60 24.47
CA VAL A 212 7.78 4.98 23.97
C VAL A 212 6.78 5.76 24.82
N ASP A 213 7.24 6.90 25.36
CA ASP A 213 6.41 7.83 26.12
C ASP A 213 5.42 8.53 25.16
N PRO A 214 4.10 8.36 25.36
CA PRO A 214 3.10 8.93 24.45
C PRO A 214 3.06 10.47 24.46
N GLY A 215 3.51 11.12 25.54
CA GLY A 215 3.51 12.57 25.68
C GLY A 215 4.75 13.24 25.08
N THR A 216 5.89 12.56 25.05
CA THR A 216 7.16 13.13 24.55
C THR A 216 7.67 12.49 23.26
N GLY A 217 7.10 11.35 22.87
CA GLY A 217 7.51 10.53 21.73
C GLY A 217 8.88 9.87 21.90
N LEU A 218 9.51 9.94 23.08
CA LEU A 218 10.82 9.37 23.35
C LEU A 218 10.75 7.98 23.95
N CYS A 219 11.79 7.20 23.72
CA CYS A 219 11.95 5.98 24.48
C CYS A 219 12.20 6.27 25.97
N MET A 220 11.29 5.84 26.84
CA MET A 220 11.40 5.81 28.30
C MET A 220 12.63 5.04 28.80
N ALA A 221 13.14 4.08 28.02
CA ALA A 221 14.28 3.24 28.42
C ALA A 221 15.65 3.85 28.08
N CYS A 222 15.81 4.45 26.89
CA CYS A 222 17.11 4.99 26.45
C CYS A 222 17.13 6.52 26.27
N GLY A 223 15.98 7.19 26.37
CA GLY A 223 15.86 8.64 26.18
C GLY A 223 16.01 9.10 24.73
N ALA A 224 16.17 8.18 23.78
CA ALA A 224 16.36 8.48 22.37
C ALA A 224 15.05 8.42 21.59
N CYS A 225 14.99 9.17 20.49
CA CYS A 225 13.98 9.04 19.47
C CYS A 225 14.00 7.60 18.88
N PRO A 226 12.85 6.90 18.79
CA PRO A 226 12.78 5.55 18.25
C PRO A 226 13.08 5.46 16.73
N PHE A 227 13.09 6.59 16.01
CA PHE A 227 13.31 6.63 14.56
C PHE A 227 14.71 7.09 14.13
N CYS A 228 15.26 8.14 14.77
CA CYS A 228 16.53 8.77 14.36
C CYS A 228 17.64 8.70 15.42
N ALA A 229 17.39 8.06 16.56
CA ALA A 229 18.34 7.91 17.67
C ALA A 229 18.87 9.21 18.30
N ALA A 230 18.31 10.37 17.93
CA ALA A 230 18.62 11.64 18.58
C ALA A 230 18.19 11.61 20.05
N ASP A 231 19.04 12.17 20.91
CA ASP A 231 18.76 12.36 22.33
C ASP A 231 17.87 13.61 22.55
N ASN A 232 17.86 14.17 23.76
CA ASN A 232 17.07 15.38 24.08
C ASN A 232 17.64 16.68 23.47
N GLN A 233 18.63 16.62 22.57
CA GLN A 233 19.13 17.78 21.82
C GLN A 233 18.18 18.13 20.65
N PRO A 234 18.29 19.35 20.07
CA PRO A 234 17.43 19.78 18.98
C PRO A 234 17.52 18.81 17.79
N CYS A 235 16.39 18.17 17.51
CA CYS A 235 16.22 17.26 16.39
C CYS A 235 16.44 18.03 15.06
N PRO A 236 17.02 17.42 14.01
CA PRO A 236 17.09 18.05 12.69
C PRO A 236 15.69 18.46 12.21
N SER A 237 15.62 19.49 11.37
CA SER A 237 14.44 20.30 11.02
C SER A 237 13.27 19.57 10.33
N TRP A 238 13.20 18.24 10.41
CA TRP A 238 12.21 17.37 9.78
C TRP A 238 11.84 16.18 10.68
N CYS A 239 12.07 16.29 11.99
CA CYS A 239 11.84 15.24 12.98
C CYS A 239 10.44 15.38 13.62
N TYR A 240 9.69 14.28 13.74
CA TYR A 240 8.33 14.21 14.30
C TYR A 240 8.14 14.91 15.67
N ARG A 241 9.18 15.08 16.50
CA ARG A 241 9.12 15.86 17.75
C ARG A 241 8.87 17.36 17.54
N LEU A 242 9.09 17.89 16.34
CA LEU A 242 8.82 19.30 16.00
C LEU A 242 7.36 19.54 15.57
N LEU A 243 6.58 18.48 15.36
CA LEU A 243 5.21 18.57 14.86
C LEU A 243 4.16 18.47 15.99
N VAL A 244 4.57 18.19 17.23
CA VAL A 244 3.64 18.13 18.36
C VAL A 244 3.72 19.43 19.15
N GLY A 245 2.73 20.30 18.99
CA GLY A 245 2.49 21.47 19.85
C GLY A 245 3.18 22.79 19.44
N VAL A 246 3.62 22.92 18.19
CA VAL A 246 4.09 24.21 17.67
C VAL A 246 2.95 24.89 16.93
N CYS A 247 2.42 25.97 17.51
CA CYS A 247 1.45 26.82 16.84
C CYS A 247 2.10 27.54 15.66
N CYS A 248 1.39 27.64 14.54
CA CYS A 248 1.79 28.46 13.41
C CYS A 248 2.06 29.90 13.86
N VAL A 249 3.23 30.45 13.52
CA VAL A 249 3.61 31.81 13.93
C VAL A 249 2.72 32.90 13.35
N ASP A 250 2.04 32.63 12.23
CA ASP A 250 1.19 33.60 11.53
C ASP A 250 -0.26 33.57 12.04
N CYS A 251 -0.81 32.39 12.36
CA CYS A 251 -2.22 32.25 12.74
C CYS A 251 -2.46 31.71 14.16
N GLY A 252 -1.44 31.19 14.83
CA GLY A 252 -1.54 30.67 16.19
C GLY A 252 -2.27 29.33 16.32
N GLU A 253 -2.79 28.78 15.22
CA GLU A 253 -3.40 27.44 15.17
C GLU A 253 -2.32 26.36 15.27
N ASP A 254 -2.71 25.17 15.74
CA ASP A 254 -1.85 23.99 15.70
C ASP A 254 -1.42 23.70 14.25
N LEU A 255 -0.17 23.29 14.04
CA LEU A 255 0.33 22.98 12.70
C LEU A 255 -0.44 21.83 12.03
N ASP A 256 -1.04 20.96 12.84
CA ASP A 256 -1.92 19.88 12.35
C ASP A 256 -3.19 20.41 11.66
N ASP A 257 -3.66 21.61 12.05
CA ASP A 257 -4.88 22.25 11.55
C ASP A 257 -4.59 23.50 10.69
N CYS A 258 -3.32 23.84 10.49
CA CYS A 258 -2.90 25.09 9.86
C CYS A 258 -2.95 25.02 8.32
N VAL A 259 -3.64 25.99 7.71
CA VAL A 259 -3.75 26.16 6.24
C VAL A 259 -2.93 27.34 5.69
N CYS A 260 -2.03 27.92 6.49
CA CYS A 260 -1.19 29.04 6.05
C CYS A 260 -0.19 28.61 4.96
N LEU A 261 0.03 29.48 3.97
CA LEU A 261 0.99 29.26 2.90
C LEU A 261 2.42 29.29 3.47
N VAL A 262 3.06 28.13 3.57
CA VAL A 262 4.47 28.03 3.97
C VAL A 262 5.34 28.63 2.87
N ALA A 263 5.91 29.82 3.10
CA ALA A 263 6.94 30.34 2.21
C ALA A 263 8.19 29.47 2.32
N PRO A 264 8.89 29.13 1.21
CA PRO A 264 10.12 28.36 1.29
C PRO A 264 11.14 29.10 2.14
N ALA A 265 11.61 28.47 3.22
CA ALA A 265 12.66 29.05 4.06
C ALA A 265 13.91 29.27 3.20
N LEU A 266 14.29 30.54 3.00
CA LEU A 266 15.61 30.90 2.56
C LEU A 266 16.60 30.42 3.62
N ASN A 267 17.53 29.57 3.21
CA ASN A 267 18.61 29.01 4.01
C ASN A 267 19.25 30.06 4.95
N ALA A 268 19.39 29.69 6.21
CA ALA A 268 20.40 30.22 7.13
C ALA A 268 21.02 29.05 7.91
#